data_AF-A0A0S6UEK5-F1
#
_entry.id   AF-A0A0S6UEK5-F1
#
_cell.length_a   1.000
_cell.length_b   1.000
_cell.length_c   1.000
_cell.angle_alpha   90.00
_cell.angle_beta   90.00
_cell.angle_gamma   90.00
#
_symmetry.space_group_name_H-M   'P 1'
#
loop_
_entity.id
_entity.type
_entity.pdbx_description
1 polymer ?
#
loop_
_entity_poly.entity_id
_entity_poly.type
_entity_poly.pdbx_seq_one_letter_code
_entity_poly.pdbx_strand_id
1 'polypeptide(L)' 'MPYRVGPRRPGDPAVLVASAEKAIEELGWRPRYTELEDIIATAWQWHRRRPRGFKG' A
#
# COMPACT_ATOMS: atom_id res chain seq x y z
N MET A 1 4.77 -2.27 19.62
CA MET A 1 5.45 -0.97 19.43
C MET A 1 4.59 0.12 20.05
N PRO A 2 5.18 1.11 20.75
CA PRO A 2 4.42 2.26 21.21
C PRO A 2 4.09 3.16 20.01
N TYR A 3 2.82 3.54 19.88
CA TYR A 3 2.36 4.55 18.91
C TYR A 3 1.54 5.61 19.65
N ARG A 4 1.42 6.80 19.06
CA ARG A 4 0.52 7.85 19.53
C ARG A 4 -0.39 8.27 18.39
N VAL A 5 -1.67 8.49 18.68
CA VAL A 5 -2.62 9.02 17.71
C VAL A 5 -2.38 10.52 17.57
N GLY A 6 -2.24 10.99 16.33
CA GLY A 6 -2.12 12.42 15.99
C GLY A 6 -3.40 12.97 15.36
N PRO A 7 -3.51 14.30 15.20
CA PRO A 7 -4.64 14.93 14.50
C PRO A 7 -4.64 14.57 13.00
N ARG A 8 -5.80 14.70 12.34
CA ARG A 8 -5.90 14.60 10.87
C ARG A 8 -5.06 15.70 10.21
N ARG A 9 -4.40 15.38 9.09
CA ARG A 9 -3.67 16.38 8.31
C ARG A 9 -4.68 17.24 7.54
N PRO A 10 -4.53 18.57 7.51
CA PRO A 10 -5.35 19.43 6.66
C PRO A 10 -5.26 18.97 5.19
N GLY A 11 -6.40 18.81 4.54
CA GLY A 11 -6.49 18.35 3.16
C GLY A 11 -6.72 16.83 2.97
N ASP A 12 -6.59 16.00 4.02
CA ASP A 12 -6.90 14.58 3.91
C ASP A 12 -8.43 14.36 3.83
N PRO A 13 -8.97 13.73 2.75
CA PRO A 13 -10.38 13.36 2.67
C PRO A 13 -10.70 12.22 3.65
N ALA A 14 -12.00 12.02 3.95
CA ALA A 14 -12.42 10.94 4.83
C ALA A 14 -12.15 9.54 4.24
N VAL A 15 -12.35 9.38 2.93
CA VAL A 15 -12.13 8.15 2.15
C VAL A 15 -11.70 8.53 0.74
N LEU A 16 -10.78 7.77 0.14
CA LEU A 16 -10.35 7.92 -1.25
C LEU A 16 -10.03 6.56 -1.85
N VAL A 17 -10.88 6.07 -2.76
CA VAL A 17 -10.75 4.78 -3.43
C VAL A 17 -11.12 4.94 -4.91
N ALA A 18 -10.36 4.32 -5.81
CA ALA A 18 -10.62 4.31 -7.24
C ALA A 18 -11.14 2.95 -7.72
N SER A 19 -12.06 2.93 -8.69
CA SER A 19 -12.48 1.69 -9.37
C SER A 19 -11.36 1.19 -10.28
N ALA A 20 -11.16 -0.13 -10.28
CA ALA A 20 -10.22 -0.83 -11.16
C ALA A 20 -10.88 -1.37 -12.44
N GLU A 21 -12.21 -1.29 -12.56
CA GLU A 21 -13.01 -1.96 -13.60
C GLU A 21 -12.51 -1.67 -15.01
N LYS A 22 -12.31 -0.38 -15.34
CA LYS A 22 -11.84 0.03 -16.67
C LYS A 22 -10.51 -0.60 -17.07
N ALA A 23 -9.56 -0.72 -16.13
CA ALA A 23 -8.27 -1.34 -16.40
C ALA A 23 -8.39 -2.86 -16.62
N ILE A 24 -9.32 -3.51 -15.92
CA ILE A 24 -9.60 -4.94 -16.08
C ILE A 24 -10.23 -5.18 -17.46
N GLU A 25 -11.21 -4.37 -17.84
CA GLU A 25 -11.96 -4.50 -19.09
C GLU A 25 -11.11 -4.19 -20.33
N GLU A 26 -10.40 -3.06 -20.34
CA GLU A 26 -9.69 -2.59 -21.53
C GLU A 26 -8.31 -3.23 -21.70
N LEU A 27 -7.62 -3.51 -20.59
CA LEU A 27 -6.23 -4.00 -20.61
C LEU A 27 -6.12 -5.49 -20.26
N GLY A 28 -7.22 -6.13 -19.88
CA GLY A 28 -7.19 -7.48 -19.31
C GLY A 28 -6.37 -7.55 -18.02
N TRP A 29 -6.16 -6.42 -17.34
CA TRP A 29 -5.33 -6.36 -16.15
C TRP A 29 -5.93 -7.20 -15.03
N ARG A 30 -5.10 -7.99 -14.35
CA ARG A 30 -5.52 -8.84 -13.22
C ARG A 30 -4.61 -8.57 -12.02
N PRO A 31 -5.10 -7.88 -10.98
CA PRO A 31 -4.30 -7.63 -9.78
C PRO A 31 -3.93 -8.97 -9.13
N ARG A 32 -2.63 -9.15 -8.86
CA ARG A 32 -2.11 -10.38 -8.23
C ARG A 32 -2.19 -10.36 -6.71
N TYR A 33 -2.12 -9.17 -6.11
CA TYR A 33 -2.16 -8.96 -4.66
C TYR A 33 -3.36 -8.09 -4.33
N THR A 34 -4.47 -8.71 -3.93
CA THR A 34 -5.71 -8.03 -3.54
C THR A 34 -5.85 -7.92 -2.02
N GLU A 35 -5.21 -8.81 -1.28
CA GLU A 35 -5.29 -8.88 0.17
C GLU A 35 -4.27 -7.97 0.83
N LEU A 36 -4.69 -7.27 1.87
CA LEU A 36 -3.84 -6.33 2.60
C LEU A 36 -2.68 -7.06 3.27
N GLU A 37 -2.90 -8.29 3.73
CA GLU A 37 -1.92 -9.16 4.37
C GLU A 37 -0.74 -9.44 3.43
N ASP A 38 -0.99 -9.72 2.16
CA ASP A 38 0.05 -10.00 1.16
C ASP A 38 0.88 -8.74 0.86
N ILE A 39 0.21 -7.60 0.75
CA ILE A 39 0.86 -6.30 0.54
C ILE A 39 1.77 -5.97 1.73
N ILE A 40 1.29 -6.14 2.96
CA ILE A 40 2.08 -5.92 4.18
C ILE A 40 3.22 -6.92 4.26
N ALA A 41 2.97 -8.21 3.98
CA ALA A 41 3.98 -9.26 4.07
C ALA A 41 5.16 -9.01 3.13
N THR A 42 4.89 -8.64 1.87
CA THR A 42 5.94 -8.33 0.89
C THR A 42 6.75 -7.10 1.28
N ALA A 43 6.08 -6.03 1.72
CA ALA A 43 6.75 -4.82 2.24
C ALA A 43 7.63 -5.13 3.47
N TRP A 44 7.11 -5.91 4.43
CA TRP A 44 7.84 -6.28 5.64
C TRP A 44 9.08 -7.12 5.33
N GLN A 45 8.96 -8.08 4.41
CA GLN A 45 10.10 -8.89 3.98
C GLN A 45 11.21 -8.02 3.38
N TRP A 46 10.85 -7.01 2.58
CA TRP A 46 11.81 -6.05 2.05
C TRP A 46 12.53 -5.28 3.16
N HIS A 47 11.77 -4.66 4.07
CA HIS A 47 12.34 -3.87 5.16
C HIS A 47 13.24 -4.70 6.08
N ARG A 48 12.88 -5.96 6.36
CA ARG A 48 13.73 -6.88 7.13
C ARG A 48 15.06 -7.19 6.45
N ARG A 49 15.03 -7.39 5.12
CA ARG A 49 16.25 -7.70 4.35
C ARG A 49 17.11 -6.46 4.08
N ARG A 50 16.51 -5.27 4.04
CA ARG A 50 17.16 -4.00 3.70
C ARG A 50 16.80 -2.89 4.70
N PRO A 51 17.27 -2.99 5.95
CA PRO A 51 16.90 -2.04 7.00
C PRO A 51 17.38 -0.60 6.73
N ARG A 52 18.39 -0.41 5.88
CA ARG A 52 18.89 0.92 5.47
C ARG A 52 18.53 1.27 4.02
N GLY A 53 17.60 0.53 3.40
CA GLY A 53 17.23 0.72 2.00
C GLY A 53 18.31 0.26 1.02
N PHE A 54 18.37 0.90 -0.14
CA PHE A 54 19.41 0.65 -1.14
C PHE A 54 20.75 1.27 -0.71
N LYS A 55 21.87 0.62 -1.07
CA LYS A 55 23.19 1.26 -0.99
C LYS A 55 23.32 2.14 -2.24
N GLY A 56 23.39 3.45 -2.04
CA GLY A 56 23.78 4.42 -3.07
C GLY A 56 25.27 4.40 -3.33
#